data_AF-Q0RD70-F1
#
_entry.id   AF-Q0RD70-F1
#
_cell.length_a   1.000
_cell.length_b   1.000
_cell.length_c   1.000
_cell.angle_alpha   90.00
_cell.angle_beta   90.00
_cell.angle_gamma   90.00
#
_symmetry.space_group_name_H-M   'P 1'
#
loop_
_entity.id
_entity.type
_entity.pdbx_description
1 polymer ?
#
loop_
_entity_poly.entity_id
_entity_poly.type
_entity_poly.pdbx_seq_one_letter_code
_entity_poly.pdbx_strand_id
1 'polypeptide(L)'
;MALQPGRGKIEGKHYLPSTPETVTWGELPNALTRPVLSIDSGAAVTFDTVSPEGILGDQGRDPDAFLADLGVPPSEVLADARAIAASGLPHRFGVDAPHIVTGPVLVRGAQPGDVLRVDVLSLHPRARYGIVSSRHGAGLLAGEFPEGDPPEPDADARHWQRFRTVTTFCAVERRRGRLFGALTSTSGGRARFPLAPFLGVMAVAVDSTTEVISATSVGPHGGALDCRDLGTGARLYLPVQVAGALFAVGDPHYAVGDGKIGATALEGPLRATLRLTALREAAARAALGALREPFVETDNVWVTVGVDADLTEAIRRATRSAVVFLQSRVGLERAEALAYLSAAADVGVCRIGPGTQTAFCRIHRADFTEPTAAKPRLHRPPFTRIVSAAGAQDADGAPDADGAPDVDGTHTVHDLDGVADVADVADVAHVGGVADAGGVAGVADAGGVADAGGDGHEREPVGAADEPVGPAGGERPAAEPGRGGSPPAGAPRSPRAGTTRSGPADRRGRPAGR
;
A
#
# COMPACT_ATOMS: atom_id res chain seq x y z
N MET A 1 -4.76 19.35 -20.90
CA MET A 1 -3.47 19.73 -20.32
C MET A 1 -3.37 19.11 -18.94
N ALA A 2 -2.16 18.65 -18.62
CA ALA A 2 -1.84 18.07 -17.33
C ALA A 2 -1.71 19.14 -16.24
N LEU A 3 -1.86 18.71 -14.99
CA LEU A 3 -1.71 19.56 -13.81
C LEU A 3 -0.22 19.75 -13.49
N GLN A 4 0.37 20.75 -14.14
CA GLN A 4 1.77 21.12 -13.96
C GLN A 4 2.08 21.60 -12.52
N PRO A 5 3.33 21.50 -12.05
CA PRO A 5 3.75 22.05 -10.77
C PRO A 5 3.40 23.54 -10.63
N GLY A 6 3.01 23.97 -9.43
CA GLY A 6 2.61 25.34 -9.12
C GLY A 6 1.34 25.85 -9.81
N ARG A 7 0.63 25.01 -10.59
CA ARG A 7 -0.64 25.36 -11.26
C ARG A 7 -1.83 24.67 -10.61
N GLY A 8 -3.03 25.26 -10.73
CA GLY A 8 -4.26 24.72 -10.16
C GLY A 8 -4.34 24.84 -8.63
N LYS A 9 -5.26 24.11 -8.00
CA LYS A 9 -5.50 24.19 -6.56
C LYS A 9 -4.36 23.52 -5.78
N ILE A 10 -3.95 24.17 -4.69
CA ILE A 10 -3.08 23.66 -3.63
C ILE A 10 -3.95 23.73 -2.37
N GLU A 11 -4.09 22.62 -1.65
CA GLU A 11 -5.08 22.50 -0.55
C GLU A 11 -4.44 22.44 0.84
N GLY A 12 -3.21 21.97 0.92
CA GLY A 12 -2.41 21.99 2.14
C GLY A 12 -1.92 23.40 2.49
N LYS A 13 -1.59 23.59 3.77
CA LYS A 13 -0.89 24.79 4.28
C LYS A 13 0.51 24.91 3.65
N HIS A 14 1.11 23.77 3.32
CA HIS A 14 2.41 23.67 2.65
C HIS A 14 2.26 22.98 1.29
N TYR A 15 3.19 23.24 0.39
CA TYR A 15 3.26 22.64 -0.93
C TYR A 15 4.68 22.12 -1.18
N LEU A 16 4.79 20.89 -1.69
CA LEU A 16 6.06 20.25 -2.04
C LEU A 16 5.96 19.68 -3.47
N PRO A 17 6.50 20.37 -4.49
CA PRO A 17 6.62 19.81 -5.83
C PRO A 17 7.68 18.70 -5.87
N SER A 18 7.58 17.76 -6.81
CA SER A 18 8.71 16.92 -7.21
C SER A 18 9.68 17.74 -8.08
N THR A 19 10.90 17.97 -7.61
CA THR A 19 12.01 18.54 -8.38
C THR A 19 13.28 17.77 -8.04
N PRO A 20 14.38 17.88 -8.82
CA PRO A 20 15.64 17.20 -8.51
C PRO A 20 16.21 17.49 -7.10
N GLU A 21 15.77 18.57 -6.46
CA GLU A 21 16.18 18.98 -5.11
C GLU A 21 15.23 18.48 -4.00
N THR A 22 14.04 17.96 -4.35
CA THR A 22 13.00 17.53 -3.40
C THR A 22 12.64 16.05 -3.52
N VAL A 23 13.33 15.31 -4.39
CA VAL A 23 13.13 13.87 -4.59
C VAL A 23 14.43 13.07 -4.46
N THR A 24 14.30 11.83 -3.99
CA THR A 24 15.26 10.75 -4.23
C THR A 24 14.73 9.84 -5.35
N TRP A 25 15.64 9.15 -6.05
CA TRP A 25 15.28 8.16 -7.07
C TRP A 25 15.70 6.77 -6.58
N GLY A 26 14.73 5.91 -6.30
CA GLY A 26 15.00 4.53 -5.87
C GLY A 26 15.35 4.34 -4.40
N GLU A 27 15.34 5.40 -3.59
CA GLU A 27 15.71 5.36 -2.17
C GLU A 27 14.63 5.98 -1.25
N LEU A 28 14.34 5.34 -0.11
CA LEU A 28 13.58 5.88 1.01
C LEU A 28 14.51 6.63 1.98
N PRO A 29 13.99 7.60 2.76
CA PRO A 29 14.78 8.30 3.76
C PRO A 29 15.26 7.36 4.88
N ASN A 30 16.41 7.70 5.46
CA ASN A 30 17.03 7.06 6.63
C ASN A 30 17.46 8.10 7.66
N ALA A 31 18.14 7.70 8.75
CA ALA A 31 18.52 8.58 9.85
C ALA A 31 19.49 9.72 9.46
N LEU A 32 20.20 9.59 8.32
CA LEU A 32 21.10 10.62 7.80
C LEU A 32 20.43 11.56 6.78
N THR A 33 19.20 11.27 6.36
CA THR A 33 18.55 12.01 5.27
C THR A 33 18.06 13.37 5.76
N ARG A 34 18.45 14.43 5.05
CA ARG A 34 18.05 15.81 5.40
C ARG A 34 16.63 16.11 4.92
N PRO A 35 15.78 16.75 5.74
CA PRO A 35 14.44 17.13 5.33
C PRO A 35 14.45 18.31 4.35
N VAL A 36 13.57 18.24 3.35
CA VAL A 36 13.35 19.31 2.34
C VAL A 36 12.23 20.27 2.75
N LEU A 37 11.45 19.90 3.77
CA LEU A 37 10.38 20.70 4.36
C LEU A 37 10.26 20.39 5.85
N SER A 38 9.89 21.38 6.67
CA SER A 38 9.57 21.19 8.09
C SER A 38 8.22 21.80 8.46
N ILE A 39 7.34 21.00 9.08
CA ILE A 39 5.97 21.37 9.45
C ILE A 39 5.68 21.09 10.93
N ASP A 40 4.58 21.65 11.43
CA ASP A 40 4.02 21.28 12.74
C ASP A 40 3.16 20.02 12.62
N SER A 41 3.09 19.23 13.69
CA SER A 41 2.14 18.11 13.78
C SER A 41 0.70 18.60 13.56
N GLY A 42 -0.07 17.87 12.74
CA GLY A 42 -1.43 18.22 12.33
C GLY A 42 -1.52 19.15 11.11
N ALA A 43 -0.39 19.63 10.56
CA ALA A 43 -0.39 20.41 9.34
C ALA A 43 -0.64 19.55 8.09
N ALA A 44 -1.26 20.17 7.07
CA ALA A 44 -1.50 19.55 5.77
C ALA A 44 -0.46 20.02 4.73
N VAL A 45 0.04 19.08 3.94
CA VAL A 45 0.98 19.29 2.83
C VAL A 45 0.37 18.77 1.55
N THR A 46 0.37 19.58 0.49
CA THR A 46 0.09 19.12 -0.87
C THR A 46 1.40 18.74 -1.55
N PHE A 47 1.54 17.47 -1.92
CA PHE A 47 2.63 16.94 -2.72
C PHE A 47 2.18 16.89 -4.18
N ASP A 48 3.06 17.26 -5.11
CA ASP A 48 3.03 16.67 -6.45
C ASP A 48 3.92 15.42 -6.45
N THR A 49 3.53 14.40 -7.21
CA THR A 49 4.33 13.17 -7.43
C THR A 49 4.48 12.88 -8.92
N VAL A 50 5.55 12.17 -9.25
CA VAL A 50 5.89 11.73 -10.62
C VAL A 50 5.83 10.20 -10.67
N SER A 51 5.18 9.67 -11.71
CA SER A 51 5.25 8.23 -12.04
C SER A 51 6.60 7.95 -12.72
N PRO A 52 7.24 6.79 -12.47
CA PRO A 52 8.49 6.43 -13.13
C PRO A 52 8.33 6.12 -14.63
N GLU A 53 7.10 5.87 -15.10
CA GLU A 53 6.85 5.49 -16.49
C GLU A 53 7.15 6.65 -17.46
N GLY A 54 8.07 6.39 -18.40
CA GLY A 54 8.65 7.35 -19.35
C GLY A 54 9.96 8.01 -18.91
N ILE A 55 10.40 7.79 -17.67
CA ILE A 55 11.70 8.31 -17.18
C ILE A 55 12.72 7.22 -16.85
N LEU A 56 12.32 5.94 -16.92
CA LEU A 56 13.21 4.80 -16.67
C LEU A 56 14.16 4.50 -17.84
N GLY A 57 15.26 3.80 -17.51
CA GLY A 57 16.28 3.39 -18.49
C GLY A 57 15.77 2.41 -19.55
N ASP A 58 14.84 1.51 -19.21
CA ASP A 58 14.16 0.63 -20.18
C ASP A 58 13.10 1.33 -21.03
N GLN A 59 12.99 2.65 -20.90
CA GLN A 59 12.04 3.51 -21.60
C GLN A 59 12.75 4.73 -22.22
N GLY A 60 14.08 4.68 -22.28
CA GLY A 60 14.93 5.70 -22.89
C GLY A 60 15.21 6.94 -22.04
N ARG A 61 14.61 7.05 -20.84
CA ARG A 61 14.73 8.23 -19.94
C ARG A 61 14.40 9.55 -20.66
N ASP A 62 13.49 9.50 -21.64
CA ASP A 62 12.96 10.64 -22.38
C ASP A 62 11.43 10.60 -22.35
N PRO A 63 10.78 11.31 -21.40
CA PRO A 63 9.33 11.27 -21.28
C PRO A 63 8.62 11.97 -22.44
N ASP A 64 9.29 12.82 -23.23
CA ASP A 64 8.68 13.40 -24.42
C ASP A 64 8.62 12.39 -25.56
N ALA A 65 9.73 11.71 -25.85
CA ALA A 65 9.78 10.68 -26.90
C ALA A 65 8.86 9.50 -26.56
N PHE A 66 8.99 8.94 -25.35
CA PHE A 66 8.22 7.79 -24.90
C PHE A 66 6.70 8.04 -24.90
N LEU A 67 6.26 9.22 -24.44
CA LEU A 67 4.84 9.55 -24.43
C LEU A 67 4.31 9.96 -25.82
N ALA A 68 5.15 10.52 -26.70
CA ALA A 68 4.78 10.80 -28.08
C ALA A 68 4.49 9.52 -28.88
N ASP A 69 5.25 8.44 -28.67
CA ASP A 69 4.99 7.12 -29.26
C ASP A 69 3.64 6.52 -28.81
N LEU A 70 3.17 6.89 -27.60
CA LEU A 70 1.84 6.57 -27.08
C LEU A 70 0.74 7.57 -27.50
N GLY A 71 1.05 8.53 -28.38
CA GLY A 71 0.12 9.53 -28.89
C GLY A 71 -0.21 10.68 -27.94
N VAL A 72 0.57 10.86 -26.87
CA VAL A 72 0.41 11.97 -25.91
C VAL A 72 1.10 13.22 -26.47
N PRO A 73 0.42 14.37 -26.58
CA PRO A 73 1.05 15.59 -27.07
C PRO A 73 1.99 16.21 -26.00
N PRO A 74 3.07 16.93 -26.39
CA PRO A 74 4.03 17.55 -25.45
C PRO A 74 3.43 18.52 -24.42
N SER A 75 2.19 18.97 -24.61
CA SER A 75 1.44 19.83 -23.66
C SER A 75 0.75 19.06 -22.51
N GLU A 76 0.70 17.73 -22.58
CA GLU A 76 0.23 16.83 -21.52
C GLU A 76 1.41 16.18 -20.76
N VAL A 77 2.64 16.28 -21.26
CA VAL A 77 3.87 15.83 -20.57
C VAL A 77 4.18 16.79 -19.41
N LEU A 78 4.55 16.23 -18.26
CA LEU A 78 4.82 16.98 -17.03
C LEU A 78 6.23 17.58 -16.99
N ALA A 79 6.34 18.83 -16.55
CA ALA A 79 7.62 19.55 -16.48
C ALA A 79 8.58 19.00 -15.43
N ASP A 80 8.06 18.49 -14.31
CA ASP A 80 8.84 17.80 -13.27
C ASP A 80 9.36 16.43 -13.73
N ALA A 81 8.57 15.66 -14.49
CA ALA A 81 9.04 14.42 -15.11
C ALA A 81 10.22 14.68 -16.06
N ARG A 82 10.13 15.70 -16.92
CA ARG A 82 11.25 16.17 -17.77
C ARG A 82 12.47 16.57 -16.95
N ALA A 83 12.28 17.36 -15.89
CA ALA A 83 13.37 17.86 -15.05
C ALA A 83 14.10 16.72 -14.33
N ILE A 84 13.38 15.72 -13.82
CA ILE A 84 13.96 14.55 -13.15
C ILE A 84 14.69 13.66 -14.16
N ALA A 85 14.09 13.38 -15.32
CA ALA A 85 14.71 12.58 -16.37
C ALA A 85 16.05 13.19 -16.84
N ALA A 86 16.07 14.51 -17.08
CA ALA A 86 17.25 15.27 -17.49
C ALA A 86 18.23 15.57 -16.33
N SER A 87 17.88 15.25 -15.08
CA SER A 87 18.74 15.54 -13.92
C SER A 87 19.93 14.59 -13.83
N GLY A 88 20.97 15.03 -13.12
CA GLY A 88 22.09 14.19 -12.69
C GLY A 88 21.81 13.35 -11.44
N LEU A 89 20.55 13.13 -11.06
CA LEU A 89 20.21 12.26 -9.93
C LEU A 89 20.78 10.85 -10.17
N PRO A 90 21.54 10.28 -9.20
CA PRO A 90 22.03 8.92 -9.29
C PRO A 90 20.87 7.92 -9.41
N HIS A 91 20.92 7.08 -10.44
CA HIS A 91 20.03 5.93 -10.58
C HIS A 91 20.69 4.92 -11.52
N ARG A 92 20.95 3.71 -11.03
CA ARG A 92 21.49 2.58 -11.80
C ARG A 92 20.32 1.68 -12.18
N PHE A 93 19.88 1.80 -13.43
CA PHE A 93 18.82 0.97 -13.96
C PHE A 93 19.12 -0.53 -13.76
N GLY A 94 18.10 -1.30 -13.34
CA GLY A 94 18.22 -2.73 -13.03
C GLY A 94 18.84 -3.07 -11.67
N VAL A 95 19.34 -2.07 -10.91
CA VAL A 95 19.89 -2.25 -9.55
C VAL A 95 19.12 -1.44 -8.53
N ASP A 96 18.91 -0.15 -8.81
CA ASP A 96 18.22 0.78 -7.92
C ASP A 96 16.71 0.79 -8.23
N ALA A 97 15.86 0.90 -7.21
CA ALA A 97 14.41 0.83 -7.39
C ALA A 97 13.87 1.93 -8.34
N PRO A 98 12.75 1.70 -9.04
CA PRO A 98 12.30 2.61 -10.10
C PRO A 98 11.68 3.91 -9.58
N HIS A 99 11.13 3.91 -8.36
CA HIS A 99 10.21 4.94 -7.89
C HIS A 99 10.89 6.28 -7.58
N ILE A 100 10.21 7.38 -7.96
CA ILE A 100 10.52 8.73 -7.49
C ILE A 100 9.86 8.94 -6.12
N VAL A 101 10.65 9.34 -5.14
CA VAL A 101 10.23 9.52 -3.74
C VAL A 101 10.39 11.00 -3.36
N THR A 102 9.28 11.70 -3.18
CA THR A 102 9.24 13.14 -2.83
C THR A 102 9.26 13.33 -1.32
N GLY A 103 10.21 14.10 -0.80
CA GLY A 103 10.45 14.30 0.63
C GLY A 103 11.94 14.30 0.99
N PRO A 104 12.29 14.06 2.27
CA PRO A 104 11.40 13.86 3.40
C PRO A 104 10.91 15.17 4.03
N VAL A 105 9.73 15.09 4.66
CA VAL A 105 9.11 16.15 5.46
C VAL A 105 9.33 15.87 6.95
N LEU A 106 9.99 16.80 7.65
CA LEU A 106 10.16 16.76 9.09
C LEU A 106 8.88 17.24 9.79
N VAL A 107 8.32 16.39 10.66
CA VAL A 107 7.19 16.71 11.53
C VAL A 107 7.71 17.10 12.91
N ARG A 108 7.64 18.39 13.25
CA ARG A 108 8.20 18.91 14.51
C ARG A 108 7.60 18.23 15.73
N GLY A 109 8.47 17.73 16.60
CA GLY A 109 8.11 17.09 17.87
C GLY A 109 7.81 15.60 17.81
N ALA A 110 7.80 14.96 16.64
CA ALA A 110 7.73 13.51 16.52
C ALA A 110 9.02 12.84 17.03
N GLN A 111 8.92 11.80 17.85
CA GLN A 111 10.06 11.06 18.40
C GLN A 111 9.93 9.55 18.17
N PRO A 112 11.05 8.79 18.20
CA PRO A 112 10.99 7.33 18.15
C PRO A 112 10.04 6.76 19.21
N GLY A 113 9.16 5.84 18.81
CA GLY A 113 8.10 5.30 19.65
C GLY A 113 6.75 6.02 19.56
N ASP A 114 6.69 7.25 19.02
CA ASP A 114 5.44 7.84 18.54
C ASP A 114 4.90 7.08 17.32
N VAL A 115 3.67 7.37 16.92
CA VAL A 115 3.08 6.89 15.65
C VAL A 115 2.71 8.10 14.79
N LEU A 116 3.22 8.17 13.56
CA LEU A 116 2.79 9.16 12.58
C LEU A 116 1.48 8.69 11.93
N ARG A 117 0.39 9.43 12.17
CA ARG A 117 -0.85 9.28 11.39
C ARG A 117 -0.80 10.18 10.16
N VAL A 118 -1.06 9.60 9.01
CA VAL A 118 -1.15 10.24 7.70
C VAL A 118 -2.60 10.20 7.26
N ASP A 119 -3.33 11.32 7.36
CA ASP A 119 -4.69 11.43 6.83
C ASP A 119 -4.64 11.79 5.33
N VAL A 120 -5.22 10.96 4.46
CA VAL A 120 -5.25 11.18 3.00
C VAL A 120 -6.44 12.08 2.65
N LEU A 121 -6.22 13.39 2.56
CA LEU A 121 -7.28 14.39 2.39
C LEU A 121 -7.79 14.51 0.94
N SER A 122 -6.90 14.36 -0.05
CA SER A 122 -7.28 14.39 -1.48
C SER A 122 -6.22 13.71 -2.35
N LEU A 123 -6.65 13.11 -3.46
CA LEU A 123 -5.76 12.55 -4.49
C LEU A 123 -6.29 12.91 -5.88
N HIS A 124 -5.52 13.71 -6.62
CA HIS A 124 -5.91 14.27 -7.91
C HIS A 124 -4.97 13.80 -9.03
N PRO A 125 -5.44 13.00 -10.00
CA PRO A 125 -4.73 12.69 -11.24
C PRO A 125 -4.20 13.95 -11.94
N ARG A 126 -2.88 14.02 -12.16
CA ARG A 126 -2.23 15.15 -12.83
C ARG A 126 -2.20 14.98 -14.34
N ALA A 127 -2.02 13.75 -14.81
CA ALA A 127 -2.07 13.40 -16.23
C ALA A 127 -3.46 12.87 -16.64
N ARG A 128 -3.78 13.00 -17.94
CA ARG A 128 -5.01 12.43 -18.55
C ARG A 128 -4.83 11.00 -19.07
N TYR A 129 -3.76 10.36 -18.65
CA TYR A 129 -3.37 9.00 -18.98
C TYR A 129 -2.71 8.37 -17.77
N GLY A 130 -2.75 7.05 -17.70
CA GLY A 130 -1.85 6.25 -16.88
C GLY A 130 -1.28 5.11 -17.73
N ILE A 131 -0.28 4.41 -17.20
CA ILE A 131 0.48 3.40 -17.92
C ILE A 131 0.52 2.11 -17.08
N VAL A 132 0.43 0.95 -17.73
CA VAL A 132 0.68 -0.36 -17.12
C VAL A 132 1.80 -1.01 -17.91
N SER A 133 2.88 -1.42 -17.26
CA SER A 133 4.07 -1.95 -17.93
C SER A 133 4.42 -3.35 -17.45
N SER A 134 4.52 -4.28 -18.39
CA SER A 134 4.89 -5.68 -18.18
C SER A 134 6.35 -5.89 -18.60
N ARG A 135 7.18 -6.36 -17.68
CA ARG A 135 8.62 -6.58 -17.87
C ARG A 135 8.92 -8.07 -17.74
N HIS A 136 9.78 -8.62 -18.60
CA HIS A 136 10.17 -10.02 -18.50
C HIS A 136 10.79 -10.32 -17.12
N GLY A 137 10.38 -11.44 -16.51
CA GLY A 137 10.83 -11.83 -15.17
C GLY A 137 10.11 -11.13 -14.00
N ALA A 138 9.07 -10.35 -14.26
CA ALA A 138 8.29 -9.66 -13.23
C ALA A 138 6.80 -10.05 -13.25
N GLY A 139 6.15 -10.00 -12.08
CA GLY A 139 4.73 -10.31 -11.91
C GLY A 139 4.45 -11.79 -11.65
N LEU A 140 3.16 -12.13 -11.50
CA LEU A 140 2.71 -13.48 -11.17
C LEU A 140 2.90 -14.48 -12.32
N LEU A 141 2.81 -14.01 -13.57
CA LEU A 141 2.99 -14.83 -14.78
C LEU A 141 4.35 -14.57 -15.44
N ALA A 142 5.38 -14.32 -14.62
CA ALA A 142 6.75 -14.12 -15.09
C ALA A 142 7.26 -15.37 -15.85
N GLY A 143 7.69 -15.18 -17.09
CA GLY A 143 8.11 -16.27 -17.99
C GLY A 143 7.03 -16.69 -18.99
N GLU A 144 5.77 -16.37 -18.73
CA GLU A 144 4.68 -16.42 -19.72
C GLU A 144 4.44 -15.04 -20.35
N PHE A 145 4.52 -13.98 -19.53
CA PHE A 145 4.30 -12.59 -19.93
C PHE A 145 5.52 -11.68 -19.67
N PRO A 146 5.70 -10.60 -20.46
CA PRO A 146 4.98 -10.34 -21.71
C PRO A 146 5.33 -11.39 -22.80
N GLU A 147 4.40 -11.62 -23.72
CA GLU A 147 4.59 -12.54 -24.85
C GLU A 147 5.68 -12.01 -25.81
N GLY A 148 6.61 -12.88 -26.22
CA GLY A 148 7.74 -12.56 -27.11
C GLY A 148 9.08 -13.07 -26.56
N ASP A 149 10.15 -12.93 -27.35
CA ASP A 149 11.49 -13.32 -26.85
C ASP A 149 11.96 -12.33 -25.75
N PRO A 150 12.72 -12.81 -24.74
CA PRO A 150 13.22 -12.02 -23.61
C PRO A 150 14.20 -10.90 -24.00
N PRO A 151 14.64 -10.04 -23.05
CA PRO A 151 15.60 -8.96 -23.32
C PRO A 151 16.86 -9.44 -24.04
N GLU A 152 17.34 -8.64 -24.99
CA GLU A 152 18.58 -8.98 -25.73
C GLU A 152 19.81 -8.82 -24.82
N PRO A 153 20.88 -9.63 -24.97
CA PRO A 153 22.04 -9.60 -24.07
C PRO A 153 22.80 -8.25 -24.02
N ASP A 154 22.64 -7.40 -25.03
CA ASP A 154 23.21 -6.05 -25.13
C ASP A 154 22.14 -4.94 -24.98
N ALA A 155 21.03 -5.24 -24.31
CA ALA A 155 20.05 -4.23 -23.88
C ALA A 155 20.68 -3.27 -22.85
N ASP A 156 20.74 -1.99 -23.21
CA ASP A 156 21.18 -0.91 -22.33
C ASP A 156 20.25 0.31 -22.49
N ALA A 157 20.44 1.35 -21.66
CA ALA A 157 19.59 2.54 -21.69
C ALA A 157 19.63 3.34 -23.02
N ARG A 158 20.61 3.07 -23.91
CA ARG A 158 20.70 3.70 -25.25
C ARG A 158 19.96 2.88 -26.30
N HIS A 159 19.84 1.57 -26.10
CA HIS A 159 19.12 0.63 -26.97
C HIS A 159 17.92 0.04 -26.23
N TRP A 160 17.20 0.88 -25.49
CA TRP A 160 16.22 0.46 -24.48
C TRP A 160 15.08 -0.42 -25.02
N GLN A 161 14.75 -0.30 -26.32
CA GLN A 161 13.75 -1.16 -26.97
C GLN A 161 14.09 -2.64 -26.86
N ARG A 162 15.39 -2.97 -26.71
CA ARG A 162 15.90 -4.33 -26.49
C ARG A 162 15.56 -4.93 -25.14
N PHE A 163 15.10 -4.14 -24.16
CA PHE A 163 14.49 -4.69 -22.93
C PHE A 163 13.12 -5.31 -23.20
N ARG A 164 12.48 -4.98 -24.32
CA ARG A 164 11.19 -5.55 -24.76
C ARG A 164 10.07 -5.39 -23.72
N THR A 165 10.17 -4.36 -22.88
CA THR A 165 9.12 -3.95 -21.93
C THR A 165 7.83 -3.63 -22.69
N VAL A 166 6.76 -4.38 -22.42
CA VAL A 166 5.45 -4.10 -23.03
C VAL A 166 4.73 -3.05 -22.22
N THR A 167 4.58 -1.86 -22.82
CA THR A 167 3.92 -0.70 -22.22
C THR A 167 2.49 -0.59 -22.73
N THR A 168 1.51 -0.56 -21.83
CA THR A 168 0.09 -0.41 -22.16
C THR A 168 -0.44 0.95 -21.72
N PHE A 169 -0.80 1.78 -22.71
CA PHE A 169 -1.44 3.08 -22.48
C PHE A 169 -2.91 2.93 -22.05
N CYS A 170 -3.32 3.73 -21.06
CA CYS A 170 -4.69 3.77 -20.56
C CYS A 170 -5.16 5.22 -20.42
N ALA A 171 -6.21 5.59 -21.15
CA ALA A 171 -6.77 6.95 -21.10
C ALA A 171 -7.58 7.18 -19.82
N VAL A 172 -7.49 8.38 -19.23
CA VAL A 172 -8.32 8.78 -18.09
C VAL A 172 -9.56 9.52 -18.57
N GLU A 173 -10.70 8.86 -18.46
CA GLU A 173 -12.01 9.38 -18.88
C GLU A 173 -12.83 9.88 -17.69
N ARG A 174 -13.50 11.03 -17.83
CA ARG A 174 -14.53 11.48 -16.88
C ARG A 174 -15.92 11.11 -17.38
N ARG A 175 -16.70 10.36 -16.61
CA ARG A 175 -18.10 10.02 -16.91
C ARG A 175 -18.97 10.19 -15.67
N ARG A 176 -20.04 10.99 -15.78
CA ARG A 176 -20.98 11.28 -14.67
C ARG A 176 -20.25 11.67 -13.37
N GLY A 177 -19.34 12.64 -13.45
CA GLY A 177 -18.52 13.11 -12.33
C GLY A 177 -17.32 12.23 -11.97
N ARG A 178 -17.41 10.91 -12.13
CA ARG A 178 -16.37 9.93 -11.76
C ARG A 178 -15.28 9.79 -12.83
N LEU A 179 -14.07 9.37 -12.42
CA LEU A 179 -12.96 9.04 -13.31
C LEU A 179 -12.85 7.54 -13.54
N PHE A 180 -12.42 7.16 -14.75
CA PHE A 180 -12.23 5.79 -15.20
C PHE A 180 -10.93 5.67 -15.99
N GLY A 181 -10.22 4.55 -15.83
CA GLY A 181 -9.20 4.12 -16.78
C GLY A 181 -9.86 3.40 -17.95
N ALA A 182 -9.46 3.72 -19.18
CA ALA A 182 -9.93 3.09 -20.40
C ALA A 182 -8.76 2.55 -21.22
N LEU A 183 -8.68 1.22 -21.33
CA LEU A 183 -7.70 0.48 -22.11
C LEU A 183 -8.36 0.04 -23.42
N THR A 184 -7.70 0.31 -24.54
CA THR A 184 -8.16 -0.11 -25.87
C THR A 184 -7.12 -1.04 -26.48
N SER A 185 -7.53 -2.26 -26.81
CA SER A 185 -6.68 -3.26 -27.45
C SER A 185 -6.44 -2.92 -28.92
N THR A 186 -5.30 -3.36 -29.46
CA THR A 186 -4.99 -3.34 -30.90
C THR A 186 -6.01 -4.12 -31.73
N SER A 187 -6.68 -5.13 -31.16
CA SER A 187 -7.79 -5.87 -31.77
C SER A 187 -9.15 -5.16 -31.70
N GLY A 188 -9.21 -3.93 -31.19
CA GLY A 188 -10.44 -3.12 -31.08
C GLY A 188 -11.31 -3.41 -29.85
N GLY A 189 -10.98 -4.43 -29.06
CA GLY A 189 -11.60 -4.66 -27.73
C GLY A 189 -11.30 -3.50 -26.76
N ARG A 190 -12.19 -3.22 -25.81
CA ARG A 190 -12.03 -2.11 -24.86
C ARG A 190 -12.49 -2.47 -23.46
N ALA A 191 -11.61 -2.26 -22.48
CA ALA A 191 -11.90 -2.37 -21.06
C ALA A 191 -12.03 -0.98 -20.43
N ARG A 192 -12.90 -0.84 -19.42
CA ARG A 192 -12.99 0.39 -18.62
C ARG A 192 -13.33 0.08 -17.16
N PHE A 193 -12.52 0.59 -16.24
CA PHE A 193 -12.62 0.37 -14.80
C PHE A 193 -12.59 1.71 -14.06
N PRO A 194 -13.24 1.83 -12.88
CA PRO A 194 -13.18 3.05 -12.09
C PRO A 194 -11.76 3.31 -11.60
N LEU A 195 -11.35 4.58 -11.56
CA LEU A 195 -10.13 4.95 -10.84
C LEU A 195 -10.40 4.98 -9.34
N ALA A 196 -9.42 4.49 -8.58
CA ALA A 196 -9.34 4.58 -7.13
C ALA A 196 -7.90 4.95 -6.77
N PRO A 197 -7.51 6.24 -6.90
CA PRO A 197 -6.12 6.61 -6.76
C PRO A 197 -5.61 6.45 -5.33
N PHE A 198 -4.32 6.11 -5.21
CA PHE A 198 -3.57 5.99 -3.96
C PHE A 198 -2.07 6.18 -4.23
N LEU A 199 -1.25 6.27 -3.18
CA LEU A 199 0.21 6.27 -3.28
C LEU A 199 0.71 4.90 -2.80
N GLY A 200 1.43 4.17 -3.65
CA GLY A 200 2.03 2.88 -3.31
C GLY A 200 3.12 2.99 -2.26
N VAL A 201 3.89 4.09 -2.30
CA VAL A 201 4.93 4.42 -1.31
C VAL A 201 4.45 5.55 -0.39
N MET A 202 4.32 5.22 0.89
CA MET A 202 4.23 6.17 2.00
C MET A 202 5.15 5.68 3.13
N ALA A 203 6.18 6.45 3.48
CA ALA A 203 7.22 6.00 4.40
C ALA A 203 7.60 7.06 5.43
N VAL A 204 7.96 6.63 6.64
CA VAL A 204 8.85 7.37 7.55
C VAL A 204 10.30 6.92 7.32
N ALA A 205 11.28 7.68 7.82
CA ALA A 205 12.67 7.24 7.73
C ALA A 205 12.92 5.97 8.56
N VAL A 206 13.77 5.09 8.00
CA VAL A 206 14.32 3.94 8.71
C VAL A 206 15.43 4.41 9.65
N ASP A 207 15.49 3.85 10.86
CA ASP A 207 16.63 4.05 11.77
C ASP A 207 17.84 3.23 11.31
N SER A 208 18.50 3.73 10.26
CA SER A 208 19.74 3.21 9.70
C SER A 208 20.65 4.35 9.28
N THR A 209 21.95 4.19 9.51
CA THR A 209 23.00 5.15 9.14
C THR A 209 23.99 4.58 8.11
N THR A 210 23.86 3.31 7.76
CA THR A 210 24.79 2.57 6.89
C THR A 210 24.13 1.97 5.66
N GLU A 211 22.82 1.74 5.69
CA GLU A 211 22.10 1.08 4.60
C GLU A 211 21.38 2.08 3.68
N VAL A 212 21.45 1.80 2.38
CA VAL A 212 20.57 2.40 1.38
C VAL A 212 19.25 1.65 1.43
N ILE A 213 18.18 2.35 1.74
CA ILE A 213 16.84 1.76 1.85
C ILE A 213 16.16 1.85 0.49
N SER A 214 16.00 0.74 -0.21
CA SER A 214 15.30 0.70 -1.51
C SER A 214 13.89 1.32 -1.44
N ALA A 215 13.48 2.07 -2.46
CA ALA A 215 12.11 2.57 -2.59
C ALA A 215 11.04 1.46 -2.73
N THR A 216 11.43 0.22 -3.07
CA THR A 216 10.56 -0.98 -3.01
C THR A 216 10.51 -1.63 -1.62
N SER A 217 11.30 -1.14 -0.65
CA SER A 217 11.32 -1.65 0.72
C SER A 217 9.95 -1.47 1.38
N VAL A 218 9.63 -2.37 2.30
CA VAL A 218 8.40 -2.35 3.07
C VAL A 218 8.63 -3.01 4.42
N GLY A 219 8.02 -2.47 5.47
CA GLY A 219 8.18 -2.96 6.84
C GLY A 219 7.64 -1.97 7.87
N PRO A 220 8.16 -1.94 9.10
CA PRO A 220 7.71 -1.03 10.16
C PRO A 220 7.75 0.47 9.80
N HIS A 221 8.52 0.85 8.76
CA HIS A 221 8.62 2.22 8.26
C HIS A 221 7.49 2.60 7.28
N GLY A 222 6.58 1.69 6.93
CA GLY A 222 5.71 1.83 5.77
C GLY A 222 6.43 1.34 4.52
N GLY A 223 6.66 2.23 3.57
CA GLY A 223 7.36 1.92 2.32
C GLY A 223 6.39 1.61 1.17
N ALA A 224 6.80 0.74 0.25
CA ALA A 224 6.00 0.25 -0.87
C ALA A 224 4.94 -0.77 -0.40
N LEU A 225 3.93 -0.25 0.31
CA LEU A 225 2.81 -1.00 0.87
C LEU A 225 1.89 -1.56 -0.22
N ASP A 226 1.72 -0.82 -1.32
CA ASP A 226 0.81 -1.14 -2.43
C ASP A 226 -0.65 -1.44 -2.02
N CYS A 227 -1.05 -0.92 -0.86
CA CYS A 227 -2.38 -1.15 -0.30
C CYS A 227 -3.41 -0.22 -0.94
N ARG A 228 -4.27 -0.78 -1.79
CA ARG A 228 -5.35 -0.05 -2.49
C ARG A 228 -6.35 0.69 -1.59
N ASP A 229 -6.39 0.35 -0.30
CA ASP A 229 -7.24 0.98 0.70
C ASP A 229 -6.73 2.37 1.13
N LEU A 230 -5.50 2.75 0.74
CA LEU A 230 -4.87 4.06 0.96
C LEU A 230 -5.42 5.20 0.05
N GLY A 231 -6.72 5.13 -0.27
CA GLY A 231 -7.43 6.15 -1.05
C GLY A 231 -7.75 7.42 -0.24
N THR A 232 -8.44 8.36 -0.88
CA THR A 232 -8.94 9.57 -0.18
C THR A 232 -9.91 9.20 0.94
N GLY A 233 -9.70 9.76 2.14
CA GLY A 233 -10.40 9.42 3.38
C GLY A 233 -9.68 8.39 4.26
N ALA A 234 -8.69 7.68 3.72
CA ALA A 234 -7.89 6.73 4.48
C ALA A 234 -6.94 7.41 5.48
N ARG A 235 -6.58 6.65 6.51
CA ARG A 235 -5.63 7.00 7.57
C ARG A 235 -4.59 5.89 7.67
N LEU A 236 -3.34 6.20 7.33
CA LEU A 236 -2.21 5.29 7.53
C LEU A 236 -1.52 5.65 8.85
N TYR A 237 -1.15 4.65 9.63
CA TYR A 237 -0.40 4.80 10.86
C TYR A 237 0.97 4.14 10.71
N LEU A 238 2.04 4.90 10.93
CA LEU A 238 3.43 4.45 10.79
C LEU A 238 4.21 4.65 12.11
N PRO A 239 4.78 3.61 12.71
CA PRO A 239 5.71 3.73 13.84
C PRO A 239 6.89 4.66 13.51
N VAL A 240 7.10 5.70 14.32
CA VAL A 240 8.23 6.62 14.15
C VAL A 240 9.51 5.95 14.65
N GLN A 241 10.54 5.94 13.81
CA GLN A 241 11.85 5.33 14.09
C GLN A 241 12.96 6.39 14.24
N VAL A 242 12.88 7.47 13.47
CA VAL A 242 13.82 8.60 13.51
C VAL A 242 13.11 9.86 14.00
N ALA A 243 13.82 10.69 14.77
CA ALA A 243 13.30 11.98 15.26
C ALA A 243 12.81 12.86 14.09
N GLY A 244 11.62 13.45 14.26
CA GLY A 244 10.95 14.21 13.20
C GLY A 244 10.24 13.37 12.13
N ALA A 245 10.26 12.04 12.25
CA ALA A 245 9.68 11.03 11.34
C ALA A 245 10.18 11.02 9.89
N LEU A 246 10.58 12.16 9.32
CA LEU A 246 11.14 12.30 7.95
C LEU A 246 10.25 11.60 6.90
N PHE A 247 8.99 12.03 6.81
CA PHE A 247 7.97 11.39 5.99
C PHE A 247 8.14 11.67 4.48
N ALA A 248 8.08 10.63 3.65
CA ALA A 248 8.21 10.74 2.19
C ALA A 248 7.13 9.92 1.46
N VAL A 249 6.84 10.29 0.21
CA VAL A 249 5.81 9.67 -0.64
C VAL A 249 6.26 9.44 -2.07
N GLY A 250 5.75 8.41 -2.71
CA GLY A 250 6.06 8.09 -4.10
C GLY A 250 5.06 7.09 -4.70
N ASP A 251 5.47 6.49 -5.82
CA ASP A 251 4.75 5.41 -6.52
C ASP A 251 3.25 5.70 -6.73
N PRO A 252 2.89 6.74 -7.51
CA PRO A 252 1.51 7.19 -7.60
C PRO A 252 0.68 6.33 -8.56
N HIS A 253 -0.41 5.78 -8.04
CA HIS A 253 -1.29 4.87 -8.77
C HIS A 253 -2.68 5.47 -8.95
N TYR A 254 -3.25 5.29 -10.13
CA TYR A 254 -4.64 5.66 -10.44
C TYR A 254 -5.62 4.52 -10.13
N ALA A 255 -5.15 3.27 -10.18
CA ALA A 255 -5.86 2.07 -9.76
C ALA A 255 -4.88 0.90 -9.65
N VAL A 256 -5.15 -0.07 -8.77
CA VAL A 256 -4.48 -1.38 -8.73
C VAL A 256 -5.53 -2.46 -8.46
N GLY A 257 -5.28 -3.68 -8.93
CA GLY A 257 -5.98 -4.88 -8.45
C GLY A 257 -5.21 -5.48 -7.27
N ASP A 258 -5.91 -6.12 -6.33
CA ASP A 258 -5.25 -6.85 -5.23
C ASP A 258 -4.24 -7.87 -5.81
N GLY A 259 -3.02 -7.86 -5.28
CA GLY A 259 -1.87 -8.66 -5.71
C GLY A 259 -0.91 -7.97 -6.67
N LYS A 260 -1.26 -6.81 -7.28
CA LYS A 260 -0.43 -6.09 -8.28
C LYS A 260 0.17 -7.05 -9.33
N ILE A 261 -0.65 -7.97 -9.85
CA ILE A 261 -0.21 -9.22 -10.50
C ILE A 261 0.67 -9.04 -11.75
N GLY A 262 0.62 -7.88 -12.42
CA GLY A 262 1.50 -7.52 -13.53
C GLY A 262 2.79 -6.80 -13.12
N ALA A 263 3.17 -6.86 -11.83
CA ALA A 263 4.21 -6.07 -11.14
C ALA A 263 4.00 -4.54 -11.09
N THR A 264 3.32 -3.95 -12.08
CA THR A 264 2.90 -2.53 -12.06
C THR A 264 1.41 -2.39 -11.78
N ALA A 265 1.02 -1.20 -11.33
CA ALA A 265 -0.37 -0.77 -11.25
C ALA A 265 -0.78 -0.02 -12.53
N LEU A 266 -1.92 0.69 -12.51
CA LEU A 266 -2.10 1.82 -13.41
C LEU A 266 -1.31 3.01 -12.87
N GLU A 267 -0.06 3.09 -13.26
CA GLU A 267 0.91 4.12 -12.91
C GLU A 267 0.46 5.49 -13.45
N GLY A 268 0.48 6.53 -12.61
CA GLY A 268 0.07 7.86 -13.04
C GLY A 268 0.32 8.96 -12.00
N PRO A 269 0.88 10.13 -12.40
CA PRO A 269 1.29 11.19 -11.47
C PRO A 269 0.11 11.79 -10.70
N LEU A 270 0.25 11.96 -9.38
CA LEU A 270 -0.80 12.48 -8.50
C LEU A 270 -0.42 13.82 -7.87
N ARG A 271 -1.43 14.64 -7.60
CA ARG A 271 -1.36 15.69 -6.58
C ARG A 271 -2.08 15.18 -5.34
N ALA A 272 -1.32 14.91 -4.28
CA ALA A 272 -1.81 14.35 -3.04
C ALA A 272 -1.81 15.40 -1.94
N THR A 273 -2.93 15.59 -1.23
CA THR A 273 -2.94 16.42 -0.02
C THR A 273 -3.06 15.50 1.19
N LEU A 274 -2.05 15.54 2.07
CA LEU A 274 -1.95 14.67 3.24
C LEU A 274 -1.81 15.53 4.50
N ARG A 275 -2.44 15.12 5.61
CA ARG A 275 -2.17 15.69 6.94
C ARG A 275 -1.28 14.75 7.72
N LEU A 276 -0.21 15.28 8.31
CA LEU A 276 0.77 14.49 9.05
C LEU A 276 0.67 14.83 10.55
N THR A 277 0.25 13.87 11.36
CA THR A 277 0.00 14.06 12.81
C THR A 277 0.80 13.06 13.62
N ALA A 278 1.78 13.53 14.39
CA ALA A 278 2.50 12.71 15.37
C ALA A 278 1.59 12.42 16.57
N LEU A 279 1.31 11.13 16.81
CA LEU A 279 0.54 10.62 17.93
C LEU A 279 1.49 10.07 19.00
N ARG A 280 1.49 10.71 20.17
CA ARG A 280 2.19 10.18 21.36
C ARG A 280 1.52 8.92 21.89
N GLU A 281 2.26 8.15 22.69
CA GLU A 281 1.85 6.84 23.24
C GLU A 281 0.37 6.73 23.63
N ALA A 282 -0.18 7.64 24.44
CA ALA A 282 -1.59 7.60 24.85
C ALA A 282 -2.58 7.68 23.66
N ALA A 283 -2.31 8.55 22.68
CA ALA A 283 -3.13 8.68 21.47
C ALA A 283 -2.90 7.52 20.48
N ALA A 284 -1.67 7.03 20.37
CA ALA A 284 -1.34 5.85 19.57
C ALA A 284 -2.02 4.59 20.13
N ARG A 285 -1.99 4.38 21.46
CA ARG A 285 -2.70 3.32 22.19
C ARG A 285 -4.21 3.42 22.01
N ALA A 286 -4.79 4.63 22.04
CA ALA A 286 -6.21 4.85 21.79
C ALA A 286 -6.64 4.62 20.32
N ALA A 287 -5.71 4.68 19.37
CA ALA A 287 -5.97 4.37 17.96
C ALA A 287 -5.77 2.87 17.65
N LEU A 288 -4.65 2.30 18.07
CA LEU A 288 -4.13 1.00 17.61
C LEU A 288 -4.07 -0.10 18.67
N GLY A 289 -4.38 0.22 19.93
CA GLY A 289 -4.08 -0.68 21.05
C GLY A 289 -2.57 -0.92 21.16
N ALA A 290 -2.18 -2.19 21.29
CA ALA A 290 -0.79 -2.62 21.40
C ALA A 290 -0.05 -2.70 20.05
N LEU A 291 -0.74 -2.56 18.90
CA LEU A 291 -0.11 -2.69 17.59
C LEU A 291 0.88 -1.53 17.32
N ARG A 292 2.08 -1.86 16.85
CA ARG A 292 3.14 -0.90 16.46
C ARG A 292 3.73 -1.30 15.10
N GLU A 293 2.84 -1.41 14.12
CA GLU A 293 3.11 -1.84 12.75
C GLU A 293 2.30 -0.93 11.78
N PRO A 294 2.57 -0.95 10.46
CA PRO A 294 1.75 -0.25 9.48
C PRO A 294 0.29 -0.72 9.54
N PHE A 295 -0.62 0.22 9.76
CA PHE A 295 -2.05 -0.03 9.88
C PHE A 295 -2.83 0.98 9.05
N VAL A 296 -3.82 0.51 8.30
CA VAL A 296 -4.71 1.37 7.50
C VAL A 296 -6.10 1.38 8.10
N GLU A 297 -6.68 2.55 8.23
CA GLU A 297 -8.06 2.74 8.67
C GLU A 297 -8.81 3.55 7.62
N THR A 298 -9.98 3.06 7.23
CA THR A 298 -10.96 3.80 6.43
C THR A 298 -12.25 3.95 7.23
N ASP A 299 -13.27 4.57 6.65
CA ASP A 299 -14.59 4.65 7.30
C ASP A 299 -15.27 3.28 7.43
N ASN A 300 -14.94 2.33 6.55
CA ASN A 300 -15.60 1.02 6.46
C ASN A 300 -14.75 -0.14 7.01
N VAL A 301 -13.43 -0.10 6.83
CA VAL A 301 -12.52 -1.20 7.21
C VAL A 301 -11.31 -0.73 8.02
N TRP A 302 -10.87 -1.59 8.94
CA TRP A 302 -9.51 -1.61 9.47
C TRP A 302 -8.69 -2.62 8.67
N VAL A 303 -7.42 -2.33 8.40
CA VAL A 303 -6.55 -3.20 7.60
C VAL A 303 -5.18 -3.34 8.27
N THR A 304 -4.82 -4.56 8.64
CA THR A 304 -3.45 -4.92 9.02
C THR A 304 -2.68 -5.38 7.79
N VAL A 305 -1.40 -5.00 7.70
CA VAL A 305 -0.52 -5.38 6.59
C VAL A 305 0.56 -6.31 7.10
N GLY A 306 0.62 -7.51 6.53
CA GLY A 306 1.67 -8.50 6.79
C GLY A 306 2.74 -8.47 5.70
N VAL A 307 3.99 -8.68 6.11
CA VAL A 307 5.17 -8.47 5.28
C VAL A 307 6.14 -9.65 5.48
N ASP A 308 6.43 -10.40 4.42
CA ASP A 308 7.40 -11.50 4.44
C ASP A 308 7.87 -11.82 3.00
N ALA A 309 8.97 -12.55 2.83
CA ALA A 309 9.37 -13.07 1.52
C ALA A 309 8.48 -14.25 1.07
N ASP A 310 7.97 -15.04 2.01
CA ASP A 310 6.95 -16.06 1.73
C ASP A 310 5.53 -15.46 1.85
N LEU A 311 4.71 -15.66 0.82
CA LEU A 311 3.35 -15.09 0.78
C LEU A 311 2.43 -15.68 1.87
N THR A 312 2.62 -16.95 2.23
CA THR A 312 1.81 -17.60 3.28
C THR A 312 2.17 -17.03 4.65
N GLU A 313 3.44 -16.77 4.92
CA GLU A 313 3.89 -16.13 6.15
C GLU A 313 3.51 -14.64 6.19
N ALA A 314 3.52 -13.92 5.06
CA ALA A 314 2.97 -12.57 4.97
C ALA A 314 1.48 -12.55 5.37
N ILE A 315 0.67 -13.51 4.86
CA ILE A 315 -0.74 -13.68 5.25
C ILE A 315 -0.86 -13.98 6.76
N ARG A 316 -0.07 -14.93 7.29
CA ARG A 316 -0.08 -15.26 8.72
C ARG A 316 0.27 -14.05 9.59
N ARG A 317 1.24 -13.23 9.19
CA ARG A 317 1.59 -11.98 9.88
C ARG A 317 0.40 -11.01 9.90
N ALA A 318 -0.22 -10.75 8.75
CA ALA A 318 -1.40 -9.86 8.66
C ALA A 318 -2.51 -10.31 9.63
N THR A 319 -2.82 -11.61 9.66
CA THR A 319 -3.83 -12.20 10.54
C THR A 319 -3.43 -12.18 12.02
N ARG A 320 -2.15 -12.43 12.35
CA ARG A 320 -1.66 -12.32 13.75
C ARG A 320 -1.78 -10.88 14.26
N SER A 321 -1.41 -9.89 13.43
CA SER A 321 -1.56 -8.47 13.75
C SER A 321 -3.03 -8.07 13.89
N ALA A 322 -3.94 -8.66 13.10
CA ALA A 322 -5.38 -8.47 13.25
C ALA A 322 -5.91 -9.01 14.59
N VAL A 323 -5.47 -10.20 15.03
CA VAL A 323 -5.79 -10.74 16.37
C VAL A 323 -5.26 -9.83 17.48
N VAL A 324 -4.02 -9.32 17.35
CA VAL A 324 -3.44 -8.37 18.34
C VAL A 324 -4.24 -7.07 18.38
N PHE A 325 -4.65 -6.53 17.24
CA PHE A 325 -5.49 -5.33 17.17
C PHE A 325 -6.86 -5.57 17.82
N LEU A 326 -7.59 -6.61 17.42
CA LEU A 326 -8.90 -6.93 18.01
C LEU A 326 -8.82 -7.17 19.51
N GLN A 327 -7.81 -7.90 19.98
CA GLN A 327 -7.58 -8.11 21.41
C GLN A 327 -7.31 -6.80 22.15
N SER A 328 -6.31 -6.04 21.71
CA SER A 328 -5.79 -4.90 22.48
C SER A 328 -6.51 -3.57 22.25
N ARG A 329 -7.33 -3.46 21.20
CA ARG A 329 -8.08 -2.25 20.85
C ARG A 329 -9.59 -2.42 20.92
N VAL A 330 -10.14 -3.60 20.62
CA VAL A 330 -11.58 -3.87 20.67
C VAL A 330 -11.97 -4.60 21.97
N GLY A 331 -11.08 -5.45 22.50
CA GLY A 331 -11.29 -6.18 23.75
C GLY A 331 -11.82 -7.60 23.57
N LEU A 332 -11.70 -8.19 22.37
CA LEU A 332 -12.05 -9.60 22.15
C LEU A 332 -10.99 -10.54 22.74
N GLU A 333 -11.41 -11.72 23.21
CA GLU A 333 -10.44 -12.77 23.53
C GLU A 333 -9.77 -13.32 22.27
N ARG A 334 -8.52 -13.80 22.40
CA ARG A 334 -7.69 -14.18 21.24
C ARG A 334 -8.33 -15.25 20.35
N ALA A 335 -9.02 -16.20 20.96
CA ALA A 335 -9.72 -17.28 20.25
C ALA A 335 -10.97 -16.74 19.53
N GLU A 336 -11.70 -15.81 20.15
CA GLU A 336 -12.90 -15.17 19.57
C GLU A 336 -12.53 -14.24 18.42
N ALA A 337 -11.45 -13.46 18.58
CA ALA A 337 -10.88 -12.65 17.50
C ALA A 337 -10.51 -13.52 16.29
N LEU A 338 -9.84 -14.67 16.50
CA LEU A 338 -9.52 -15.59 15.40
C LEU A 338 -10.78 -16.20 14.77
N ALA A 339 -11.79 -16.58 15.58
CA ALA A 339 -13.06 -17.11 15.09
C ALA A 339 -13.83 -16.08 14.25
N TYR A 340 -13.89 -14.82 14.69
CA TYR A 340 -14.46 -13.71 13.93
C TYR A 340 -13.71 -13.52 12.60
N LEU A 341 -12.38 -13.43 12.62
CA LEU A 341 -11.57 -13.23 11.41
C LEU A 341 -11.79 -14.37 10.41
N SER A 342 -11.93 -15.61 10.87
CA SER A 342 -12.23 -16.77 10.02
C SER A 342 -13.64 -16.75 9.42
N ALA A 343 -14.59 -15.99 9.99
CA ALA A 343 -15.99 -15.95 9.57
C ALA A 343 -16.35 -14.71 8.74
N ALA A 344 -15.65 -13.58 8.95
CA ALA A 344 -16.09 -12.27 8.47
C ALA A 344 -14.98 -11.34 7.90
N ALA A 345 -13.69 -11.66 8.05
CA ALA A 345 -12.62 -10.81 7.52
C ALA A 345 -12.21 -11.20 6.09
N ASP A 346 -11.84 -10.20 5.28
CA ASP A 346 -11.26 -10.45 3.95
C ASP A 346 -9.73 -10.53 4.06
N VAL A 347 -9.14 -11.65 3.63
CA VAL A 347 -7.69 -11.85 3.57
C VAL A 347 -7.24 -11.94 2.12
N GLY A 348 -6.12 -11.30 1.80
CA GLY A 348 -5.59 -11.28 0.44
C GLY A 348 -4.23 -10.61 0.32
N VAL A 349 -3.87 -10.21 -0.89
CA VAL A 349 -2.51 -9.76 -1.24
C VAL A 349 -2.54 -8.31 -1.68
N CYS A 350 -1.61 -7.49 -1.18
CA CYS A 350 -1.37 -6.14 -1.70
C CYS A 350 -0.49 -6.21 -2.95
N ARG A 351 0.76 -6.70 -2.84
CA ARG A 351 1.64 -6.97 -3.99
C ARG A 351 2.36 -8.32 -3.92
N ILE A 352 2.46 -8.95 -5.08
CA ILE A 352 3.32 -10.10 -5.38
C ILE A 352 4.56 -9.59 -6.13
N GLY A 353 5.73 -10.16 -5.87
CA GLY A 353 6.95 -9.82 -6.59
C GLY A 353 8.18 -10.56 -6.06
N PRO A 354 9.34 -10.41 -6.71
CA PRO A 354 10.59 -10.95 -6.20
C PRO A 354 10.99 -10.29 -4.87
N GLY A 355 11.44 -11.10 -3.90
CA GLY A 355 11.79 -10.64 -2.56
C GLY A 355 10.57 -10.48 -1.64
N THR A 356 10.54 -9.41 -0.86
CA THR A 356 9.48 -9.17 0.13
C THR A 356 8.13 -8.91 -0.53
N GLN A 357 7.11 -9.65 -0.11
CA GLN A 357 5.71 -9.57 -0.53
C GLN A 357 4.84 -8.95 0.57
N THR A 358 3.63 -8.50 0.22
CA THR A 358 2.72 -7.86 1.18
C THR A 358 1.31 -8.44 1.10
N ALA A 359 0.75 -8.80 2.25
CA ALA A 359 -0.60 -9.31 2.42
C ALA A 359 -1.43 -8.43 3.34
N PHE A 360 -2.75 -8.55 3.29
CA PHE A 360 -3.67 -7.81 4.15
C PHE A 360 -4.67 -8.72 4.86
N CYS A 361 -5.18 -8.21 5.99
CA CYS A 361 -6.44 -8.67 6.59
C CYS A 361 -7.34 -7.44 6.80
N ARG A 362 -8.48 -7.38 6.10
CA ARG A 362 -9.49 -6.33 6.20
C ARG A 362 -10.59 -6.78 7.18
N ILE A 363 -10.84 -5.94 8.17
CA ILE A 363 -11.84 -6.13 9.23
C ILE A 363 -12.95 -5.10 8.99
N HIS A 364 -14.20 -5.55 8.86
CA HIS A 364 -15.34 -4.65 8.64
C HIS A 364 -15.72 -3.93 9.93
N ARG A 365 -15.59 -2.60 9.94
CA ARG A 365 -15.85 -1.77 11.13
C ARG A 365 -17.33 -1.80 11.55
N ALA A 366 -18.22 -2.05 10.59
CA ALA A 366 -19.66 -2.19 10.81
C ALA A 366 -20.02 -3.30 11.81
N ASP A 367 -19.19 -4.34 11.92
CA ASP A 367 -19.44 -5.50 12.80
C ASP A 367 -19.22 -5.17 14.28
N PHE A 368 -18.46 -4.11 14.56
CA PHE A 368 -18.08 -3.66 15.91
C PHE A 368 -18.81 -2.38 16.34
N THR A 369 -19.57 -1.78 15.44
CA THR A 369 -20.49 -0.69 15.74
C THR A 369 -21.90 -1.26 15.78
N GLU A 370 -22.53 -1.32 16.96
CA GLU A 370 -23.96 -1.64 17.01
C GLU A 370 -24.75 -0.72 16.06
N PRO A 371 -25.63 -1.26 15.20
CA PRO A 371 -26.77 -0.50 14.74
C PRO A 371 -27.57 -0.14 16.00
N THR A 372 -27.76 1.16 16.28
CA THR A 372 -28.45 1.67 17.47
C THR A 372 -29.62 0.77 17.85
N ALA A 373 -29.50 0.07 18.99
CA ALA A 373 -30.30 -1.11 19.29
C ALA A 373 -31.77 -0.90 18.93
N ALA A 374 -32.24 -1.64 17.91
CA ALA A 374 -33.64 -1.59 17.52
C ALA A 374 -34.47 -1.98 18.74
N LYS A 375 -35.25 -1.03 19.28
CA LYS A 375 -36.05 -1.22 20.50
C LYS A 375 -36.69 -2.61 20.44
N PRO A 376 -36.49 -3.47 21.45
CA PRO A 376 -36.96 -4.85 21.39
C PRO A 376 -38.46 -4.83 21.09
N ARG A 377 -38.80 -5.27 19.88
CA ARG A 377 -40.19 -5.52 19.51
C ARG A 377 -40.63 -6.69 20.35
N LEU A 378 -41.28 -6.37 21.48
CA LEU A 378 -41.83 -7.34 22.41
C LEU A 378 -42.57 -8.40 21.59
N HIS A 379 -42.07 -9.64 21.61
CA HIS A 379 -42.73 -10.73 20.92
C HIS A 379 -44.07 -10.94 21.62
N ARG A 380 -45.15 -10.41 21.04
CA ARG A 380 -46.51 -10.75 21.47
C ARG A 380 -46.76 -12.18 20.98
N PRO A 381 -46.83 -13.19 21.86
CA PRO A 381 -47.26 -14.51 21.42
C PRO A 381 -48.69 -14.40 20.87
N PRO A 382 -49.07 -15.24 19.91
CA PRO A 382 -50.46 -15.28 19.45
C PRO A 382 -51.35 -15.67 20.64
N PHE A 383 -52.46 -14.94 20.82
CA PHE A 383 -53.46 -15.28 21.82
C PHE A 383 -54.04 -16.67 21.50
N THR A 384 -53.66 -17.68 22.28
CA THR A 384 -54.33 -18.97 22.27
C THR A 384 -55.77 -18.76 22.75
N ARG A 385 -56.76 -18.95 21.88
CA ARG A 385 -58.17 -18.96 22.29
C ARG A 385 -58.39 -20.13 23.27
N ILE A 386 -58.53 -19.80 24.55
CA ILE A 386 -59.16 -20.72 25.50
C ILE A 386 -60.64 -20.75 25.15
N VAL A 387 -61.11 -21.88 24.64
CA VAL A 387 -62.54 -22.18 24.52
C VAL A 387 -62.93 -22.94 25.78
N SER A 388 -63.59 -22.26 26.72
CA SER A 388 -64.36 -22.92 27.77
C SER A 388 -65.80 -23.12 27.29
N ALA A 389 -66.33 -24.33 27.51
CA ALA A 389 -67.72 -24.65 27.20
C ALA A 389 -68.67 -24.13 28.30
N ALA A 390 -69.93 -23.95 27.92
CA ALA A 390 -71.03 -23.33 28.65
C ALA A 390 -71.20 -23.70 30.14
N GLY A 391 -71.68 -22.73 30.95
CA GLY A 391 -71.87 -22.90 32.40
C GLY A 391 -72.74 -21.86 33.14
N ALA A 392 -73.75 -21.27 32.49
CA ALA A 392 -74.95 -20.63 33.08
C ALA A 392 -74.87 -19.37 34.00
N GLN A 393 -75.93 -18.55 33.88
CA GLN A 393 -76.56 -17.64 34.87
C GLN A 393 -75.99 -16.22 35.15
N ASP A 394 -76.53 -15.27 34.39
CA ASP A 394 -77.46 -14.18 34.82
C ASP A 394 -77.06 -13.01 35.77
N ALA A 395 -77.52 -11.83 35.33
CA ALA A 395 -78.00 -10.64 36.08
C ALA A 395 -77.03 -9.56 36.59
N ASP A 396 -77.10 -8.41 35.89
CA ASP A 396 -77.37 -7.05 36.38
C ASP A 396 -76.44 -6.30 37.37
N GLY A 397 -76.29 -4.99 37.11
CA GLY A 397 -76.20 -3.98 38.16
C GLY A 397 -74.91 -3.13 38.21
N ALA A 398 -75.01 -1.89 37.75
CA ALA A 398 -74.09 -0.79 38.07
C ALA A 398 -74.85 0.55 37.96
N PRO A 399 -74.34 1.66 38.52
CA PRO A 399 -73.82 1.84 39.88
C PRO A 399 -74.45 3.08 40.56
N ASP A 400 -74.11 3.36 41.82
CA ASP A 400 -74.22 4.66 42.55
C ASP A 400 -73.76 4.41 44.02
N ALA A 401 -73.27 5.34 44.85
CA ALA A 401 -72.70 6.69 44.68
C ALA A 401 -71.98 7.08 46.02
N ASP A 402 -71.34 8.27 46.04
CA ASP A 402 -71.02 9.12 47.21
C ASP A 402 -70.02 8.69 48.32
N GLY A 403 -69.36 9.70 48.91
CA GLY A 403 -68.78 9.61 50.28
C GLY A 403 -67.32 10.06 50.46
N ALA A 404 -67.06 11.37 50.51
CA ALA A 404 -65.85 11.96 51.12
C ALA A 404 -66.23 12.56 52.51
N PRO A 405 -65.32 13.18 53.30
CA PRO A 405 -63.83 13.20 53.31
C PRO A 405 -63.26 12.77 54.69
N ASP A 406 -61.95 12.94 54.96
CA ASP A 406 -61.53 13.83 56.09
C ASP A 406 -60.01 14.13 56.26
N VAL A 407 -59.84 15.28 56.92
CA VAL A 407 -58.75 16.21 57.34
C VAL A 407 -57.30 15.78 57.72
N ASP A 408 -56.39 16.73 57.39
CA ASP A 408 -55.31 17.40 58.17
C ASP A 408 -54.06 16.70 58.74
N GLY A 409 -52.98 17.49 58.90
CA GLY A 409 -51.80 17.16 59.72
C GLY A 409 -50.47 17.78 59.28
N THR A 410 -50.13 18.98 59.75
CA THR A 410 -48.88 19.72 59.48
C THR A 410 -47.67 19.34 60.37
N HIS A 411 -46.51 19.97 60.10
CA HIS A 411 -45.29 20.19 60.94
C HIS A 411 -44.03 19.35 60.65
N THR A 412 -42.79 19.83 60.69
CA THR A 412 -42.07 21.11 60.40
C THR A 412 -40.57 20.80 60.62
N VAL A 413 -39.73 21.25 59.67
CA VAL A 413 -38.31 21.68 59.74
C VAL A 413 -37.53 21.53 61.06
N HIS A 414 -36.25 21.11 60.97
CA HIS A 414 -35.11 21.85 61.56
C HIS A 414 -33.75 21.45 60.95
N ASP A 415 -32.91 22.45 60.66
CA ASP A 415 -31.50 22.32 60.22
C ASP A 415 -30.51 22.14 61.38
N LEU A 416 -29.27 21.69 61.12
CA LEU A 416 -28.02 22.52 61.21
C LEU A 416 -26.69 21.72 61.17
N ASP A 417 -25.65 22.44 60.75
CA ASP A 417 -24.25 22.10 60.45
C ASP A 417 -23.36 21.50 61.57
N GLY A 418 -22.14 21.03 61.23
CA GLY A 418 -21.07 20.77 62.22
C GLY A 418 -19.74 20.13 61.73
N VAL A 419 -18.81 20.95 61.25
CA VAL A 419 -17.42 20.65 60.79
C VAL A 419 -16.44 20.15 61.89
N ALA A 420 -15.43 19.31 61.56
CA ALA A 420 -14.03 19.36 62.11
C ALA A 420 -13.01 18.37 61.47
N ASP A 421 -11.74 18.82 61.34
CA ASP A 421 -10.48 18.08 61.02
C ASP A 421 -9.96 17.25 62.26
N VAL A 422 -8.80 16.55 62.34
CA VAL A 422 -7.43 16.68 61.76
C VAL A 422 -6.54 15.41 61.96
N ALA A 423 -5.42 15.32 61.21
CA ALA A 423 -4.04 14.93 61.63
C ALA A 423 -3.39 13.53 61.39
N ASP A 424 -2.08 13.62 61.07
CA ASP A 424 -1.00 12.68 60.68
C ASP A 424 -0.59 11.51 61.62
N VAL A 425 0.32 10.61 61.15
CA VAL A 425 1.75 10.48 61.58
C VAL A 425 2.53 9.29 60.91
N ALA A 426 3.62 9.66 60.19
CA ALA A 426 4.99 9.07 60.00
C ALA A 426 5.38 7.57 59.75
N ASP A 427 6.32 7.41 58.78
CA ASP A 427 7.59 6.63 58.69
C ASP A 427 7.85 5.24 59.33
N VAL A 428 8.52 4.33 58.57
CA VAL A 428 9.83 3.67 58.86
C VAL A 428 10.52 3.24 57.52
N ALA A 429 11.86 3.15 57.47
CA ALA A 429 12.69 2.93 56.26
C ALA A 429 13.62 1.67 56.27
N HIS A 430 14.40 1.51 55.17
CA HIS A 430 15.64 0.68 55.01
C HIS A 430 15.48 -0.86 54.82
N VAL A 431 16.34 -1.65 54.13
CA VAL A 431 17.81 -1.60 53.80
C VAL A 431 18.17 -2.31 52.45
N GLY A 432 19.24 -1.86 51.74
CA GLY A 432 20.13 -2.67 50.85
C GLY A 432 19.75 -2.78 49.35
N GLY A 433 20.63 -2.69 48.33
CA GLY A 433 22.10 -2.86 48.20
C GLY A 433 22.43 -4.18 47.46
N VAL A 434 23.39 -4.35 46.52
CA VAL A 434 24.52 -3.55 45.98
C VAL A 434 24.98 -4.17 44.62
N ALA A 435 25.45 -3.36 43.64
CA ALA A 435 26.38 -3.68 42.49
C ALA A 435 26.09 -4.86 41.52
N ASP A 436 26.87 -5.11 40.44
CA ASP A 436 27.43 -4.27 39.35
C ASP A 436 27.99 -5.23 38.23
N ALA A 437 28.20 -4.71 37.03
CA ALA A 437 28.99 -5.19 35.87
C ALA A 437 29.43 -6.67 35.69
N GLY A 438 29.13 -7.20 34.49
CA GLY A 438 30.13 -7.85 33.62
C GLY A 438 30.00 -9.37 33.36
N GLY A 439 30.39 -9.82 32.15
CA GLY A 439 30.67 -11.25 31.88
C GLY A 439 30.25 -11.80 30.52
N VAL A 440 31.16 -11.73 29.55
CA VAL A 440 31.12 -12.36 28.20
C VAL A 440 31.13 -13.90 28.20
N ALA A 441 30.61 -14.49 27.10
CA ALA A 441 30.73 -15.89 26.64
C ALA A 441 30.07 -16.96 27.55
N GLY A 442 29.35 -18.00 27.06
CA GLY A 442 29.29 -18.61 25.73
C GLY A 442 29.99 -19.98 25.74
N VAL A 443 29.28 -21.08 25.45
CA VAL A 443 29.80 -22.40 24.99
C VAL A 443 28.68 -23.46 24.91
N ALA A 444 28.74 -24.28 23.85
CA ALA A 444 28.19 -25.63 23.62
C ALA A 444 26.71 -26.00 23.88
N ASP A 445 26.06 -26.37 22.77
CA ASP A 445 25.01 -27.39 22.65
C ASP A 445 25.62 -28.82 22.75
N ALA A 446 24.92 -29.78 23.36
CA ALA A 446 25.16 -31.22 23.24
C ALA A 446 24.03 -32.11 23.84
N GLY A 447 23.18 -32.69 22.99
CA GLY A 447 22.38 -33.90 23.24
C GLY A 447 21.12 -33.75 24.13
N GLY A 448 20.03 -34.50 23.93
CA GLY A 448 19.74 -35.57 22.96
C GLY A 448 19.00 -36.75 23.62
N VAL A 449 18.23 -37.52 22.82
CA VAL A 449 17.67 -38.88 23.08
C VAL A 449 16.22 -39.02 23.62
N ALA A 450 15.32 -39.42 22.69
CA ALA A 450 14.25 -40.45 22.77
C ALA A 450 13.03 -40.34 23.73
N ASP A 451 11.89 -41.03 23.54
CA ASP A 451 11.20 -41.63 22.35
C ASP A 451 9.82 -42.20 22.81
N ALA A 452 8.86 -42.36 21.87
CA ALA A 452 7.61 -43.16 21.82
C ALA A 452 6.61 -42.43 20.88
N GLY A 453 6.00 -42.98 19.81
CA GLY A 453 5.62 -44.36 19.46
C GLY A 453 4.08 -44.48 19.56
N GLY A 454 3.28 -45.09 18.67
CA GLY A 454 3.41 -45.70 17.32
C GLY A 454 2.04 -45.53 16.59
N ASP A 455 1.91 -45.60 15.27
CA ASP A 455 1.53 -46.78 14.43
C ASP A 455 1.20 -46.21 13.02
N GLY A 456 1.19 -46.91 11.87
CA GLY A 456 1.45 -48.32 11.58
C GLY A 456 0.53 -48.87 10.46
N HIS A 457 0.92 -48.78 9.18
CA HIS A 457 0.48 -49.69 8.09
C HIS A 457 1.33 -49.54 6.80
N GLU A 458 2.12 -50.59 6.51
CA GLU A 458 2.28 -51.34 5.23
C GLU A 458 2.57 -50.59 3.90
N ARG A 459 3.79 -50.69 3.33
CA ARG A 459 4.41 -51.77 2.49
C ARG A 459 3.95 -51.75 1.01
N GLU A 460 4.78 -51.92 -0.03
CA GLU A 460 6.26 -51.89 -0.21
C GLU A 460 6.61 -51.79 -1.76
N PRO A 461 7.81 -52.08 -2.34
CA PRO A 461 8.59 -51.02 -3.02
C PRO A 461 9.07 -51.29 -4.47
N VAL A 462 9.52 -50.22 -5.13
CA VAL A 462 10.62 -50.16 -6.14
C VAL A 462 11.22 -48.74 -6.04
N GLY A 463 12.52 -48.44 -6.15
CA GLY A 463 13.76 -49.24 -6.26
C GLY A 463 14.95 -48.27 -6.49
N ALA A 464 16.19 -48.61 -6.10
CA ALA A 464 17.30 -47.64 -6.03
C ALA A 464 18.53 -47.96 -6.90
N ALA A 465 19.26 -46.91 -7.31
CA ALA A 465 20.67 -46.97 -7.74
C ALA A 465 21.32 -45.58 -7.57
N ASP A 466 22.31 -45.48 -6.68
CA ASP A 466 23.23 -44.34 -6.52
C ASP A 466 24.40 -44.41 -7.53
N GLU A 467 25.07 -43.28 -7.77
CA GLU A 467 26.55 -43.11 -7.76
C GLU A 467 26.93 -41.61 -7.93
N PRO A 468 28.15 -41.16 -7.53
CA PRO A 468 28.32 -39.85 -6.91
C PRO A 468 29.15 -38.79 -7.69
N VAL A 469 29.31 -37.62 -7.04
CA VAL A 469 30.09 -36.45 -7.49
C VAL A 469 31.56 -36.52 -7.04
N GLY A 470 32.50 -36.07 -7.89
CA GLY A 470 33.91 -35.82 -7.57
C GLY A 470 34.46 -34.56 -8.29
N PRO A 471 35.52 -33.88 -7.77
CA PRO A 471 35.64 -32.43 -7.92
C PRO A 471 36.70 -31.91 -8.92
N ALA A 472 36.77 -30.59 -9.04
CA ALA A 472 37.56 -29.83 -10.00
C ALA A 472 39.07 -29.74 -9.70
N GLY A 473 39.85 -29.57 -10.78
CA GLY A 473 41.23 -29.08 -10.79
C GLY A 473 41.47 -28.39 -12.14
N GLY A 474 42.21 -27.28 -12.18
CA GLY A 474 42.40 -26.50 -13.41
C GLY A 474 43.86 -26.33 -13.80
N GLU A 475 44.11 -25.90 -15.04
CA GLU A 475 45.26 -25.09 -15.46
C GLU A 475 45.10 -24.68 -16.94
N ARG A 476 45.69 -23.53 -17.33
CA ARG A 476 45.90 -23.13 -18.74
C ARG A 476 47.38 -23.41 -19.10
N PRO A 477 47.72 -23.59 -20.39
CA PRO A 477 48.35 -22.47 -21.10
C PRO A 477 47.92 -22.32 -22.58
N ALA A 478 48.48 -21.31 -23.24
CA ALA A 478 48.05 -20.78 -24.54
C ALA A 478 48.71 -21.43 -25.78
N ALA A 479 48.11 -21.21 -26.95
CA ALA A 479 48.79 -21.23 -28.25
C ALA A 479 48.16 -20.19 -29.20
N GLU A 480 49.01 -19.48 -29.95
CA GLU A 480 48.64 -18.41 -30.91
C GLU A 480 48.95 -18.87 -32.37
N PRO A 481 48.88 -18.06 -33.45
CA PRO A 481 47.96 -18.37 -34.55
C PRO A 481 48.61 -18.84 -35.87
N GLY A 482 47.89 -19.68 -36.61
CA GLY A 482 48.26 -20.12 -37.97
C GLY A 482 47.77 -19.17 -39.07
N ARG A 483 48.69 -18.66 -39.90
CA ARG A 483 48.41 -17.79 -41.06
C ARG A 483 48.01 -18.61 -42.31
N GLY A 484 47.17 -18.04 -43.19
CA GLY A 484 47.00 -18.60 -44.55
C GLY A 484 46.03 -17.89 -45.50
N GLY A 485 46.56 -17.05 -46.40
CA GLY A 485 46.04 -16.92 -47.78
C GLY A 485 44.78 -16.11 -48.08
N SER A 486 44.96 -14.91 -48.63
CA SER A 486 44.11 -14.30 -49.68
C SER A 486 44.93 -14.28 -50.99
N PRO A 487 44.45 -13.84 -52.19
CA PRO A 487 43.17 -13.20 -52.57
C PRO A 487 42.61 -13.83 -53.90
N PRO A 488 41.90 -13.14 -54.86
CA PRO A 488 41.21 -11.84 -54.85
C PRO A 488 39.77 -11.78 -55.45
N ALA A 489 39.10 -10.67 -55.15
CA ALA A 489 38.19 -9.86 -56.00
C ALA A 489 36.91 -10.45 -56.65
N GLY A 490 35.76 -9.83 -56.34
CA GLY A 490 34.53 -9.93 -57.12
C GLY A 490 33.33 -9.20 -56.52
N ALA A 491 33.04 -7.97 -56.95
CA ALA A 491 31.85 -7.20 -56.58
C ALA A 491 31.46 -6.22 -57.71
N PRO A 492 30.22 -5.68 -57.77
CA PRO A 492 28.95 -6.18 -57.25
C PRO A 492 27.88 -6.34 -58.36
N ARG A 493 26.67 -6.85 -58.05
CA ARG A 493 25.48 -6.69 -58.91
C ARG A 493 24.21 -6.36 -58.11
N SER A 494 23.62 -5.22 -58.42
CA SER A 494 22.31 -4.76 -57.90
C SER A 494 21.14 -5.39 -58.66
N PRO A 495 19.95 -5.51 -58.04
CA PRO A 495 18.68 -5.58 -58.76
C PRO A 495 18.23 -4.18 -59.20
N ARG A 496 17.60 -4.08 -60.37
CA ARG A 496 17.07 -2.82 -60.94
C ARG A 496 15.67 -2.50 -60.40
N ALA A 497 15.37 -1.20 -60.29
CA ALA A 497 14.00 -0.70 -60.34
C ALA A 497 13.43 -0.80 -61.77
N GLY A 498 12.13 -1.08 -61.89
CA GLY A 498 11.38 -0.99 -63.15
C GLY A 498 10.45 0.22 -63.15
N THR A 499 10.44 0.99 -64.24
CA THR A 499 9.57 2.17 -64.41
C THR A 499 8.86 2.17 -65.77
N THR A 500 7.56 2.46 -65.75
CA THR A 500 6.74 2.98 -66.87
C THR A 500 5.71 3.92 -66.19
N ARG A 501 5.74 5.26 -66.36
CA ARG A 501 5.32 6.10 -67.51
C ARG A 501 3.93 5.74 -68.09
N SER A 502 2.99 6.67 -68.35
CA SER A 502 2.91 8.12 -68.07
C SER A 502 1.58 8.78 -68.55
N GLY A 503 0.83 9.46 -67.65
CA GLY A 503 -0.11 10.62 -67.83
C GLY A 503 -1.13 10.72 -69.01
N PRO A 504 -1.81 11.87 -69.23
CA PRO A 504 -2.21 12.95 -68.28
C PRO A 504 -3.66 13.54 -68.49
N ALA A 505 -4.05 14.52 -67.64
CA ALA A 505 -5.21 15.45 -67.76
C ALA A 505 -6.65 14.86 -67.58
N ASP A 506 -7.72 15.59 -67.21
CA ASP A 506 -7.96 17.06 -67.18
C ASP A 506 -8.87 17.53 -65.99
N ARG A 507 -9.21 18.83 -65.96
CA ARG A 507 -9.76 19.69 -64.88
C ARG A 507 -11.27 19.60 -64.58
N ARG A 508 -11.67 20.39 -63.55
CA ARG A 508 -13.01 20.89 -63.12
C ARG A 508 -13.71 19.99 -62.06
N GLY A 509 -14.40 20.49 -61.02
CA GLY A 509 -14.64 21.86 -60.54
C GLY A 509 -15.46 21.86 -59.22
N ARG A 510 -15.39 22.94 -58.43
CA ARG A 510 -16.20 23.24 -57.21
C ARG A 510 -17.71 23.48 -57.56
N PRO A 511 -18.69 23.64 -56.61
CA PRO A 511 -18.58 23.98 -55.17
C PRO A 511 -19.52 23.22 -54.19
N ALA A 512 -19.53 23.68 -52.93
CA ALA A 512 -20.30 23.22 -51.76
C ALA A 512 -21.81 23.52 -51.78
N GLY A 513 -22.56 22.95 -50.82
CA GLY A 513 -23.89 23.44 -50.45
C GLY A 513 -24.64 22.65 -49.35
N ARG A 514 -24.76 23.29 -48.17
CA ARG A 514 -25.61 22.97 -46.99
C ARG A 514 -25.13 21.89 -46.02
#